data_AF-D2H7K8-F1
#
_entry.id   AF-D2H7K8-F1
#
_cell.length_a   1.000
_cell.length_b   1.000
_cell.length_c   1.000
_cell.angle_alpha   90.00
_cell.angle_beta   90.00
_cell.angle_gamma   90.00
#
_symmetry.space_group_name_H-M   'P 1'
#
loop_
_entity.id
_entity.type
_entity.pdbx_description
1 polymer ?
#
loop_
_entity_poly.entity_id
_entity_poly.type
_entity_poly.pdbx_seq_one_letter_code
_entity_poly.pdbx_strand_id
1 'polypeptide(L)'
;DFNIPLTAMDRSRKQKINKETMALDKTLDKMDLTDIFRTFHPKEAEHTFFSSAHGIFSKRDHILGHKSGLNKYKKTEITPCIFSDHNAMELEVNHKKKLGNTTNTWRLKNILLKNEWVNQEIKGEI
;
A
#
# COMPACT_ATOMS: atom_id res chain seq x y z
N ASP A 1 -2.00 -1.65 -4.89
CA ASP A 1 -2.78 -1.31 -6.07
C ASP A 1 -4.21 -1.84 -6.03
N PHE A 2 -5.20 -0.95 -6.00
CA PHE A 2 -6.63 -1.28 -6.14
C PHE A 2 -7.14 -1.03 -7.57
N ASN A 3 -6.34 -0.39 -8.44
CA ASN A 3 -6.70 0.02 -9.79
C ASN A 3 -7.91 0.96 -9.92
N ILE A 4 -8.44 1.46 -8.81
CA ILE A 4 -9.59 2.36 -8.76
C ILE A 4 -9.31 3.53 -7.82
N PRO A 5 -9.77 4.75 -8.14
CA PRO A 5 -9.81 5.85 -7.18
C PRO A 5 -11.00 5.68 -6.23
N LEU A 6 -10.81 6.04 -4.96
CA LEU A 6 -11.87 6.01 -3.95
C LEU A 6 -12.67 7.31 -3.89
N THR A 7 -12.00 8.44 -4.18
CA THR A 7 -12.59 9.78 -4.11
C THR A 7 -12.38 10.56 -5.41
N ALA A 8 -13.21 11.57 -5.67
CA ALA A 8 -13.07 12.39 -6.88
C ALA A 8 -11.73 13.16 -6.93
N MET A 9 -11.11 13.41 -5.77
CA MET A 9 -9.79 14.05 -5.64
C MET A 9 -8.64 13.11 -6.02
N ASP A 10 -8.87 11.80 -6.03
CA ASP A 10 -7.87 10.82 -6.46
C ASP A 10 -7.65 10.83 -7.97
N ARG A 11 -8.40 11.62 -8.74
CA ARG A 11 -8.14 11.90 -10.16
C ARG A 11 -7.86 13.37 -10.36
N SER A 12 -6.81 13.69 -11.12
CA SER A 12 -6.53 15.06 -11.58
C SER A 12 -7.73 15.69 -12.32
N ARG A 13 -8.43 14.89 -13.14
CA ARG A 13 -9.75 15.24 -13.67
C ARG A 13 -10.82 14.80 -12.69
N LYS A 14 -11.44 15.75 -11.98
CA LYS A 14 -12.51 15.55 -10.97
C LYS A 14 -13.80 14.97 -11.57
N GLN A 15 -13.74 13.72 -12.01
CA GLN A 15 -14.87 12.97 -12.50
C GLN A 15 -15.72 12.45 -11.34
N LYS A 16 -17.00 12.22 -11.63
CA LYS A 16 -17.90 11.57 -10.69
C LYS A 16 -17.44 10.14 -10.43
N ILE A 17 -17.47 9.74 -9.16
CA ILE A 17 -17.20 8.36 -8.73
C ILE A 17 -18.33 7.44 -9.20
N ASN A 18 -17.98 6.24 -9.69
CA ASN A 18 -18.94 5.28 -10.21
C ASN A 18 -19.70 4.56 -9.08
N LYS A 19 -20.71 3.76 -9.43
CA LYS A 19 -21.57 3.10 -8.44
C LYS A 19 -20.82 2.02 -7.67
N GLU A 20 -19.86 1.38 -8.31
CA GLU A 20 -19.04 0.29 -7.78
C GLU A 20 -18.12 0.82 -6.67
N THR A 21 -17.42 1.93 -6.91
CA THR A 21 -16.61 2.59 -5.88
C THR A 21 -17.50 3.11 -4.74
N MET A 22 -18.70 3.63 -5.02
CA MET A 22 -19.64 4.01 -3.95
C MET A 22 -20.08 2.81 -3.09
N ALA A 23 -20.28 1.64 -3.70
CA ALA A 23 -20.60 0.42 -2.98
C ALA A 23 -19.41 -0.10 -2.15
N LEU A 24 -18.20 0.03 -2.69
CA LEU A 24 -16.97 -0.26 -1.97
C LEU A 24 -16.80 0.65 -0.76
N ASP A 25 -16.97 1.96 -0.92
CA ASP A 25 -16.88 2.94 0.17
C ASP A 25 -17.83 2.61 1.33
N LYS A 26 -19.09 2.27 1.02
CA LYS A 26 -20.06 1.77 2.02
C LYS A 26 -19.61 0.48 2.70
N THR A 27 -18.95 -0.41 1.96
CA THR A 27 -18.44 -1.66 2.52
C THR A 27 -17.28 -1.41 3.46
N LEU A 28 -16.36 -0.51 3.08
CA LEU A 28 -15.25 -0.07 3.92
C LEU A 28 -15.77 0.58 5.20
N ASP A 29 -16.78 1.43 5.09
CA ASP A 29 -17.43 2.08 6.24
C ASP A 29 -18.05 1.04 7.20
N LYS A 30 -18.75 0.03 6.66
CA LYS A 30 -19.32 -1.08 7.44
C LYS A 30 -18.26 -1.93 8.15
N MET A 31 -17.06 -2.05 7.57
CA MET A 31 -15.93 -2.78 8.15
C MET A 31 -15.08 -1.91 9.10
N ASP A 32 -15.51 -0.67 9.36
CA ASP A 32 -14.76 0.34 10.12
C ASP A 32 -13.35 0.59 9.56
N LEU A 33 -13.21 0.52 8.22
CA LEU A 33 -11.98 0.84 7.49
C LEU A 33 -12.06 2.25 6.89
N THR A 34 -10.89 2.87 6.73
CA THR A 34 -10.72 4.16 6.06
C THR A 34 -9.43 4.19 5.24
N ASP A 35 -9.37 5.03 4.20
CA ASP A 35 -8.12 5.35 3.51
C ASP A 35 -7.25 6.23 4.42
N ILE A 36 -6.14 5.67 4.89
CA ILE A 36 -5.24 6.34 5.82
C ILE A 36 -4.66 7.60 5.17
N PHE A 37 -4.24 7.53 3.90
CA PHE A 37 -3.66 8.68 3.21
C PHE A 37 -4.63 9.86 3.17
N ARG A 38 -5.89 9.60 2.82
CA ARG A 38 -6.93 10.64 2.77
C ARG A 38 -7.26 11.21 4.14
N THR A 39 -7.08 10.43 5.20
CA THR A 39 -7.28 10.87 6.58
C THR A 39 -6.21 11.88 7.02
N PHE A 40 -4.95 11.68 6.63
CA PHE A 40 -3.86 12.63 6.90
C PHE A 40 -3.90 13.83 5.94
N HIS A 41 -4.30 13.60 4.68
CA HIS A 41 -4.22 14.57 3.59
C HIS A 41 -5.58 14.78 2.92
N PRO A 42 -6.58 15.35 3.62
CA PRO A 42 -7.96 15.41 3.14
C PRO A 42 -8.15 16.25 1.88
N LYS A 43 -7.22 17.18 1.60
CA LYS A 43 -7.30 18.14 0.49
C LYS A 43 -6.21 17.97 -0.56
N GLU A 44 -5.21 17.13 -0.32
CA GLU A 44 -4.08 16.99 -1.24
C GLU A 44 -4.45 16.15 -2.46
N ALA A 45 -3.95 16.57 -3.62
CA ALA A 45 -4.16 15.91 -4.90
C ALA A 45 -2.87 15.21 -5.35
N GLU A 46 -2.31 14.38 -4.47
CA GLU A 46 -1.18 13.53 -4.81
C GLU A 46 -1.65 12.25 -5.51
N HIS A 47 -0.81 11.72 -6.39
CA HIS A 47 -1.17 10.65 -7.31
C HIS A 47 -0.09 9.58 -7.36
N THR A 48 -0.53 8.32 -7.48
CA THR A 48 0.38 7.17 -7.51
C THR A 48 0.64 6.66 -8.92
N PHE A 49 -0.14 7.08 -9.90
CA PHE A 49 -0.05 6.57 -11.26
C PHE A 49 -0.32 7.66 -12.30
N PHE A 50 0.42 7.62 -13.41
CA PHE A 50 0.19 8.45 -14.59
C PHE A 50 -0.21 7.60 -15.80
N SER A 51 -1.39 7.88 -16.37
CA SER A 51 -1.83 7.27 -17.62
C SER A 51 -1.37 8.10 -18.81
N SER A 52 -0.34 7.61 -19.52
CA SER A 52 0.16 8.26 -20.74
C SER A 52 -0.90 8.37 -21.85
N ALA A 53 -1.68 7.30 -22.06
CA ALA A 53 -2.73 7.25 -23.09
C ALA A 53 -3.83 8.31 -22.90
N HIS A 54 -4.06 8.75 -21.67
CA HIS A 54 -5.10 9.74 -21.37
C HIS A 54 -4.54 11.07 -20.85
N GLY A 55 -3.24 11.15 -20.55
CA GLY A 55 -2.61 12.32 -19.94
C GLY A 55 -3.18 12.65 -18.56
N ILE A 56 -3.58 11.63 -17.78
CA ILE A 56 -4.30 11.80 -16.51
C ILE A 56 -3.50 11.15 -15.38
N PHE A 57 -3.36 11.91 -14.29
CA PHE A 57 -2.87 11.39 -13.02
C PHE A 57 -4.02 10.83 -12.18
N SER A 58 -3.78 9.69 -11.55
CA SER A 58 -4.69 9.05 -10.61
C SER A 58 -3.96 8.43 -9.42
N LYS A 59 -4.57 8.49 -8.24
CA LYS A 59 -4.20 7.66 -7.09
C LYS A 59 -4.99 6.36 -7.17
N ARG A 60 -4.27 5.25 -7.40
CA ARG A 60 -4.82 3.87 -7.51
C ARG A 60 -4.35 2.97 -6.38
N ASP A 61 -3.29 3.37 -5.69
CA ASP A 61 -2.81 2.71 -4.50
C ASP A 61 -3.47 3.34 -3.28
N HIS A 62 -3.88 2.48 -2.36
CA HIS A 62 -4.58 2.87 -1.14
C HIS A 62 -4.03 2.03 0.00
N ILE A 63 -3.79 2.68 1.14
CA ILE A 63 -3.49 2.00 2.39
C ILE A 63 -4.74 2.13 3.25
N LEU A 64 -5.43 1.00 3.47
CA LEU A 64 -6.62 0.94 4.28
C LEU A 64 -6.26 0.59 5.73
N GLY A 65 -6.86 1.30 6.67
CA GLY A 65 -6.65 1.10 8.10
C GLY A 65 -7.96 1.15 8.86
N HIS A 66 -7.99 0.52 10.03
CA HIS A 66 -9.16 0.55 10.90
C HIS A 66 -9.30 1.94 11.55
N LYS A 67 -10.51 2.50 11.60
CA LYS A 67 -10.75 3.86 12.14
C LYS A 67 -10.33 3.98 13.59
N SER A 68 -10.57 2.94 14.40
CA SER A 68 -10.08 2.90 15.80
C SER A 68 -8.55 2.88 15.94
N GLY A 69 -7.82 2.53 14.88
CA GLY A 69 -6.36 2.42 14.85
C GLY A 69 -5.64 3.69 14.40
N LEU A 70 -6.35 4.79 14.11
CA LEU A 70 -5.77 6.00 13.51
C LEU A 70 -4.62 6.59 14.34
N ASN A 71 -4.67 6.49 15.67
CA ASN A 71 -3.61 6.96 16.57
C ASN A 71 -2.29 6.18 16.46
N LYS A 72 -2.28 5.02 15.79
CA LYS A 72 -1.08 4.21 15.56
C LYS A 72 -0.32 4.66 14.33
N TYR A 73 -0.93 5.42 13.43
CA TYR A 73 -0.27 5.91 12.22
C TYR A 73 0.39 7.26 12.53
N LYS A 74 1.61 7.46 12.04
CA LYS A 74 2.39 8.68 12.30
C LYS A 74 2.42 9.60 11.08
N LYS A 75 2.69 9.02 9.91
CA LYS A 75 2.89 9.75 8.67
C LYS A 75 2.58 8.85 7.47
N THR A 76 2.16 9.45 6.37
CA THR A 76 1.99 8.77 5.10
C THR A 76 2.34 9.71 3.97
N GLU A 77 3.06 9.20 2.96
CA GLU A 77 3.61 9.97 1.85
C GLU A 77 3.58 9.13 0.57
N ILE A 78 3.64 9.81 -0.59
CA ILE A 78 3.83 9.19 -1.89
C ILE A 78 5.24 9.54 -2.39
N THR A 79 6.07 8.52 -2.59
CA THR A 79 7.46 8.65 -3.05
C THR A 79 7.54 8.29 -4.54
N PRO A 80 8.03 9.19 -5.41
CA PRO A 80 8.25 8.88 -6.82
C PRO A 80 9.16 7.66 -7.01
N CYS A 81 8.79 6.77 -7.92
CA CYS A 81 9.55 5.55 -8.22
C CYS A 81 9.99 5.55 -9.68
N ILE A 82 11.28 5.30 -9.95
CA ILE A 82 11.82 5.16 -11.31
C ILE A 82 11.73 3.73 -11.86
N PHE A 83 11.45 2.77 -10.99
CA PHE A 83 11.44 1.34 -11.33
C PHE A 83 10.04 0.81 -11.70
N SER A 84 9.01 1.63 -11.56
CA SER A 84 7.62 1.29 -11.85
C SER A 84 6.89 2.51 -12.40
N ASP A 85 5.83 2.26 -13.16
CA ASP A 85 4.82 3.24 -13.54
C ASP A 85 3.93 3.68 -12.36
N HIS A 86 4.09 3.06 -11.19
CA HIS A 86 3.50 3.46 -9.92
C HIS A 86 4.52 4.09 -8.96
N ASN A 87 4.15 5.22 -8.36
CA ASN A 87 4.84 5.78 -7.20
C ASN A 87 4.55 4.92 -5.96
N ALA A 88 5.54 4.81 -5.08
CA ALA A 88 5.39 4.06 -3.84
C ALA A 88 4.53 4.86 -2.84
N MET A 89 3.67 4.16 -2.11
CA MET A 89 3.01 4.72 -0.92
C MET A 89 3.71 4.22 0.34
N GLU A 90 4.06 5.16 1.21
CA GLU A 90 4.72 4.87 2.48
C GLU A 90 3.78 5.17 3.64
N LEU A 91 3.83 4.32 4.68
CA LEU A 91 3.13 4.49 5.93
C LEU A 91 4.09 4.27 7.10
N GLU A 92 4.31 5.32 7.88
CA GLU A 92 5.03 5.24 9.14
C GLU A 92 4.05 4.90 10.27
N VAL A 93 4.31 3.81 11.00
CA VAL A 93 3.47 3.35 12.11
C VAL A 93 4.19 3.54 13.44
N ASN A 94 3.53 4.20 14.39
CA ASN A 94 3.93 4.27 15.79
C ASN A 94 3.73 2.90 16.44
N HIS A 95 4.76 2.04 16.37
CA HIS A 95 4.80 0.89 17.26
C HIS A 95 5.06 1.40 18.69
N LYS A 96 4.16 1.14 19.63
CA LYS A 96 4.58 1.11 21.03
C LYS A 96 5.48 -0.10 21.15
N LYS A 97 6.79 0.10 21.34
CA LYS A 97 7.75 -0.97 21.66
C LYS A 97 7.14 -1.85 22.75
N LYS A 98 6.56 -3.00 22.40
CA LYS A 98 6.75 -4.17 23.24
C LYS A 98 8.18 -4.59 22.93
N LEU A 99 9.12 -4.07 23.70
CA LEU A 99 10.52 -4.52 23.69
C LEU A 99 10.57 -5.93 24.29
N GLY A 100 9.90 -6.89 23.64
CA GLY A 100 10.29 -8.28 23.69
C GLY A 100 11.19 -8.45 22.49
N ASN A 101 12.47 -8.74 22.70
CA ASN A 101 13.43 -8.99 21.63
C ASN A 101 13.06 -10.28 20.90
N THR A 102 12.00 -10.27 20.10
CA THR A 102 11.79 -11.29 19.07
C THR A 102 12.25 -10.65 17.78
N THR A 103 13.56 -10.68 17.57
CA THR A 103 14.11 -10.54 16.23
C THR A 103 13.45 -11.64 15.41
N ASN A 104 12.48 -11.30 14.57
CA ASN A 104 11.96 -12.22 13.57
C ASN A 104 13.06 -12.36 12.49
N THR A 105 14.17 -13.00 12.84
CA THR A 105 15.18 -13.41 11.89
C THR A 105 14.58 -14.57 11.11
N TRP A 106 14.40 -14.37 9.82
CA TRP A 106 14.16 -15.46 8.88
C TRP A 106 15.36 -16.40 8.95
N ARG A 107 15.28 -17.44 9.79
CA ARG A 107 16.31 -18.47 9.87
C ARG A 107 15.96 -19.57 8.90
N LEU A 108 16.75 -19.70 7.84
CA LEU A 108 16.66 -20.86 6.95
C LEU A 108 16.81 -22.12 7.79
N LYS A 109 15.89 -23.09 7.61
CA LYS A 109 16.05 -24.40 8.23
C LYS A 109 17.17 -25.13 7.51
N ASN A 110 18.29 -25.38 8.20
CA ASN A 110 19.45 -26.10 7.66
C ASN A 110 19.15 -27.50 7.13
N ILE A 111 17.98 -28.08 7.43
CA ILE A 111 17.51 -29.34 6.83
C ILE A 111 17.39 -29.21 5.30
N LEU A 112 16.98 -28.05 4.79
CA LEU A 112 16.84 -27.82 3.35
C LEU A 112 18.21 -27.83 2.65
N LEU A 113 19.25 -27.33 3.32
CA LEU A 113 20.63 -27.34 2.82
C LEU A 113 21.30 -28.72 2.88
N LYS A 114 20.66 -29.71 3.52
CA LYS A 114 21.13 -31.11 3.49
C LYS A 114 20.67 -31.85 2.24
N ASN A 115 19.70 -31.30 1.52
CA ASN A 115 19.24 -31.91 0.27
C ASN A 115 20.20 -31.52 -0.85
N GLU A 116 20.88 -32.51 -1.41
CA GLU A 116 21.87 -32.32 -2.47
C GLU A 116 21.27 -31.71 -3.74
N TRP A 117 20.01 -32.04 -4.06
CA TRP A 117 19.28 -31.44 -5.18
C TRP A 117 19.07 -29.93 -4.98
N VAL A 118 18.68 -29.52 -3.78
CA VAL A 118 18.50 -28.09 -3.44
C VAL A 118 19.82 -27.32 -3.57
N ASN A 119 20.95 -27.94 -3.20
CA ASN A 119 22.27 -27.32 -3.32
C ASN A 119 22.73 -27.20 -4.79
N GLN A 120 22.36 -28.14 -5.66
CA GLN A 120 22.67 -28.06 -7.08
C GLN A 120 21.88 -26.92 -7.75
N GLU A 121 20.60 -26.78 -7.41
CA GLU A 121 19.76 -25.70 -7.95
C GLU A 121 20.28 -24.31 -7.52
N ILE A 122 20.63 -24.15 -6.23
CA ILE A 122 21.22 -22.90 -5.73
C ILE A 122 22.52 -22.56 -6.46
N LYS A 123 23.36 -23.57 -6.77
CA LYS A 123 24.60 -23.36 -7.53
C LYS A 123 24.38 -23.01 -9.00
N GLY A 124 23.21 -23.33 -9.57
CA GLY A 124 22.85 -22.94 -10.94
C GLY A 124 22.32 -21.51 -11.05
N GLU A 125 21.82 -20.96 -9.95
CA GLU A 125 21.24 -19.60 -9.86
C GLU A 125 22.23 -18.53 -9.37
N ILE A 126 23.41 -18.93 -8.86
CA ILE A 126 24.52 -18.04 -8.46
C ILE A 126 25.59 -18.03 -9.55
#